data_AF-A0A5C7N103-F1
#
_entry.id   AF-A0A5C7N103-F1
#
_cell.length_a   1.000
_cell.length_b   1.000
_cell.length_c   1.000
_cell.angle_alpha   90.00
_cell.angle_beta   90.00
_cell.angle_gamma   90.00
#
_symmetry.space_group_name_H-M   'P 1'
#
loop_
_entity.id
_entity.type
_entity.pdbx_description
1 polymer ?
#
loop_
_entity_poly.entity_id
_entity_poly.type
_entity_poly.pdbx_seq_one_letter_code
_entity_poly.pdbx_strand_id
1 'polypeptide(L)'
;MAKLKNIVKQLSDTDYKSIYDSLIESNAEKSAHLLKALRERQLSDSKIMVELEVNANAYYTLRSRLNQKIEEHLLQQMESPRTDILRKVANLNEVLFTKKRTITIATLKKLEKELLDYDLANELTVIYKSLKKLHVNSPDHFQYSQLYNRHVAYMLAVDKAEDLLTEYFRKYGSYFLSNDENEKLGLSLLMKEMQNVARIYESHRLYVYQSCMLVFHRLFVEPDDNLHLDGESIEDIFKHVQKIFDTYNLDPLYYHLNLIFEFLKLEYYNHYGVYHQVEKSFEEVNDAATNLLINYPFYTFAARFLITKTERHLRLNTEKEMYAENESLFEDIEPDTQDVPKHTIHVVYRALGCYYGGRYEEAAKLINSLLNDVSLKRFPFVHMEVKAILALQYCMLRDFELFNQLTSSIQRQIRLFGKDECENVLLFLKILKIATSEAKREKAKKIMQVVPKFKSLKLNYFAPTTFIRMDKEFVENLTAIDAPGS
;
A
#
# COMPACT_ATOMS: atom_id res chain seq x y z
N MET A 1 4.02 -18.34 0.96
CA MET A 1 5.03 -19.35 1.43
C MET A 1 6.35 -18.77 1.99
N ALA A 2 6.79 -17.55 1.63
CA ALA A 2 8.07 -16.96 2.08
C ALA A 2 8.06 -16.31 3.49
N LYS A 3 6.88 -15.97 4.05
CA LYS A 3 6.72 -15.26 5.33
C LYS A 3 7.45 -15.92 6.50
N LEU A 4 7.20 -17.20 6.78
CA LEU A 4 7.82 -17.88 7.91
C LEU A 4 9.35 -17.96 7.80
N LYS A 5 9.88 -18.22 6.59
CA LYS A 5 11.32 -18.32 6.36
C LYS A 5 12.02 -16.97 6.59
N ASN A 6 11.38 -15.87 6.19
CA ASN A 6 11.88 -14.52 6.42
C ASN A 6 11.80 -14.14 7.90
N ILE A 7 10.68 -14.43 8.58
CA ILE A 7 10.51 -14.20 10.03
C ILE A 7 11.59 -14.96 10.82
N VAL A 8 11.79 -16.25 10.53
CA VAL A 8 12.79 -17.09 11.23
C VAL A 8 14.23 -16.59 11.04
N LYS A 9 14.54 -16.01 9.87
CA LYS A 9 15.84 -15.38 9.61
C LYS A 9 16.02 -14.06 10.34
N GLN A 10 14.94 -13.32 10.58
CA GLN A 10 14.94 -12.03 11.27
C GLN A 10 14.92 -12.16 12.81
N LEU A 11 14.60 -13.34 13.35
CA LEU A 11 14.68 -13.60 14.79
C LEU A 11 16.11 -13.35 15.31
N SER A 12 16.24 -12.70 16.46
CA SER A 12 17.53 -12.57 17.13
C SER A 12 18.08 -13.95 17.55
N ASP A 13 19.39 -14.05 17.79
CA ASP A 13 19.99 -15.33 18.23
C ASP A 13 19.47 -15.79 19.59
N THR A 14 19.04 -14.85 20.45
CA THR A 14 18.40 -15.13 21.74
C THR A 14 16.99 -15.70 21.56
N ASP A 15 16.18 -15.09 20.70
CA ASP A 15 14.78 -15.53 20.49
C ASP A 15 14.74 -16.87 19.77
N TYR A 16 15.63 -17.07 18.79
CA TYR A 16 15.75 -18.34 18.12
C TYR A 16 16.07 -19.49 19.08
N LYS A 17 17.06 -19.30 19.97
CA LYS A 17 17.41 -20.31 20.96
C LYS A 17 16.25 -20.57 21.92
N SER A 18 15.60 -19.52 22.41
CA SER A 18 14.46 -19.67 23.33
C SER A 18 13.30 -20.45 22.70
N ILE A 19 12.97 -20.19 21.43
CA ILE A 19 11.91 -20.91 20.72
C ILE A 19 12.34 -22.36 20.45
N TYR A 20 13.59 -22.56 20.03
CA TYR A 20 14.12 -23.90 19.76
C TYR A 20 14.11 -24.78 21.02
N ASP A 21 14.61 -24.26 22.14
CA ASP A 21 14.66 -24.97 23.42
C ASP A 21 13.25 -25.27 23.94
N SER A 22 12.31 -24.32 23.83
CA SER A 22 10.90 -24.53 24.18
C SER A 22 10.23 -25.64 23.35
N LEU A 23 10.56 -25.74 22.06
CA LEU A 23 10.05 -26.79 21.18
C LEU A 23 10.63 -28.17 21.52
N ILE A 24 11.90 -28.23 21.93
CA ILE A 24 12.52 -29.48 22.39
C ILE A 24 11.91 -29.93 23.72
N GLU A 25 11.77 -29.02 24.69
CA GLU A 25 11.18 -29.31 26.01
C GLU A 25 9.71 -29.76 25.93
N SER A 26 8.97 -29.29 24.92
CA SER A 26 7.58 -29.68 24.66
C SER A 26 7.43 -30.95 23.81
N ASN A 27 8.50 -31.72 23.59
CA ASN A 27 8.54 -32.91 22.73
C ASN A 27 8.11 -32.64 21.27
N ALA A 28 8.28 -31.41 20.79
CA ALA A 28 7.97 -30.99 19.42
C ALA A 28 9.21 -31.02 18.51
N GLU A 29 9.98 -32.10 18.55
CA GLU A 29 11.28 -32.25 17.86
C GLU A 29 11.21 -31.94 16.36
N LYS A 30 10.16 -32.41 15.66
CA LYS A 30 9.98 -32.14 14.22
C LYS A 30 9.79 -30.65 13.92
N SER A 31 9.15 -29.89 14.81
CA SER A 31 9.01 -28.43 14.68
C SER A 31 10.32 -27.71 14.98
N ALA A 32 11.09 -28.19 15.96
CA ALA A 32 12.42 -27.66 16.27
C ALA A 32 13.40 -27.87 15.09
N HIS A 33 13.39 -29.06 14.50
CA HIS A 33 14.18 -29.37 13.31
C HIS A 33 13.75 -28.55 12.08
N LEU A 34 12.45 -28.31 11.90
CA LEU A 34 11.94 -27.39 10.88
C LEU A 34 12.47 -25.96 11.09
N LEU A 35 12.40 -25.44 12.31
CA LEU A 35 12.91 -24.11 12.67
C LEU A 35 14.42 -23.98 12.37
N LYS A 36 15.20 -24.99 12.74
CA LYS A 36 16.65 -25.05 12.45
C LYS A 36 16.94 -25.13 10.95
N ALA A 37 16.22 -25.97 10.22
CA ALA A 37 16.38 -26.09 8.78
C ALA A 37 16.06 -24.76 8.06
N LEU A 38 15.05 -24.02 8.50
CA LEU A 38 14.67 -22.72 7.94
C LEU A 38 15.68 -21.61 8.23
N ARG A 39 16.36 -21.64 9.38
CA ARG A 39 17.37 -20.62 9.77
C ARG A 39 18.75 -20.89 9.18
N GLU A 40 19.26 -22.10 9.32
CA GLU A 40 20.66 -22.43 9.01
C GLU A 40 20.87 -22.86 7.55
N ARG A 41 19.83 -23.36 6.86
CA ARG A 41 19.99 -23.98 5.55
C ARG A 41 19.03 -23.39 4.53
N GLN A 42 19.53 -22.98 3.36
CA GLN A 42 18.68 -22.61 2.23
C GLN A 42 18.12 -23.85 1.51
N LEU A 43 17.55 -24.80 2.25
CA LEU A 43 16.89 -25.95 1.66
C LEU A 43 15.52 -25.55 1.09
N SER A 44 15.12 -26.24 0.02
CA SER A 44 13.76 -26.15 -0.52
C SER A 44 12.82 -26.96 0.37
N ASP A 45 11.55 -26.53 0.45
CA ASP A 45 10.51 -27.21 1.24
C ASP A 45 10.41 -28.70 0.92
N SER A 46 10.59 -29.07 -0.36
CA SER A 46 10.64 -30.47 -0.81
C SER A 46 11.78 -31.29 -0.18
N LYS A 47 12.95 -30.70 0.06
CA LYS A 47 14.08 -31.38 0.72
C LYS A 47 13.87 -31.49 2.23
N ILE A 48 13.31 -30.44 2.83
CA ILE A 48 13.00 -30.41 4.27
C ILE A 48 11.92 -31.47 4.59
N MET A 49 10.92 -31.64 3.73
CA MET A 49 9.90 -32.68 3.88
C MET A 49 10.47 -34.10 3.88
N VAL A 50 11.48 -34.35 3.03
CA VAL A 50 12.18 -35.64 2.97
C VAL A 50 13.02 -35.87 4.22
N GLU A 51 13.75 -34.86 4.70
CA GLU A 51 14.56 -34.97 5.93
C GLU A 51 13.71 -35.17 7.20
N LEU A 52 12.52 -34.55 7.26
CA LEU A 52 11.60 -34.66 8.39
C LEU A 52 10.70 -35.91 8.34
N GLU A 53 10.78 -36.68 7.25
CA GLU A 53 9.93 -37.84 6.95
C GLU A 53 8.43 -37.50 7.11
N VAL A 54 7.98 -36.43 6.45
CA VAL A 54 6.58 -35.96 6.52
C VAL A 54 5.96 -35.77 5.13
N ASN A 55 4.67 -36.08 5.02
CA ASN A 55 3.89 -35.79 3.82
C ASN A 55 3.51 -34.29 3.75
N ALA A 56 2.99 -33.84 2.60
CA ALA A 56 2.66 -32.43 2.36
C ALA A 56 1.69 -31.86 3.41
N ASN A 57 0.64 -32.61 3.76
CA ASN A 57 -0.37 -32.15 4.72
C ASN A 57 0.21 -32.00 6.14
N ALA A 58 1.03 -32.96 6.57
CA ALA A 58 1.73 -32.91 7.85
C ALA A 58 2.74 -31.77 7.89
N TYR A 59 3.44 -31.50 6.79
CA TYR A 59 4.36 -30.38 6.66
C TYR A 59 3.66 -29.02 6.80
N TYR A 60 2.55 -28.80 6.10
CA TYR A 60 1.77 -27.56 6.24
C TYR A 60 1.22 -27.37 7.66
N THR A 61 0.80 -28.46 8.31
CA THR A 61 0.33 -28.43 9.71
C THR A 61 1.45 -28.06 10.68
N LEU A 62 2.64 -28.65 10.51
CA LEU A 62 3.83 -28.30 11.30
C LEU A 62 4.22 -26.84 11.09
N ARG A 63 4.17 -26.36 9.83
CA ARG A 63 4.50 -24.98 9.48
C ARG A 63 3.55 -23.97 10.13
N SER A 64 2.25 -24.23 10.08
CA SER A 64 1.22 -23.40 10.71
C SER A 64 1.40 -23.32 12.24
N ARG A 65 1.60 -24.48 12.88
CA ARG A 65 1.87 -24.55 14.33
C ARG A 65 3.17 -23.85 14.72
N LEU A 66 4.22 -23.99 13.92
CA LEU A 66 5.48 -23.29 14.16
C LEU A 66 5.32 -21.77 14.04
N ASN A 67 4.57 -21.30 13.03
CA ASN A 67 4.27 -19.88 12.88
C ASN A 67 3.50 -19.34 14.09
N GLN A 68 2.45 -20.04 14.54
CA GLN A 68 1.70 -19.67 15.75
C GLN A 68 2.59 -19.63 16.98
N LYS A 69 3.50 -20.59 17.16
CA LYS A 69 4.42 -20.63 18.31
C LYS A 69 5.41 -19.46 18.30
N ILE A 70 5.90 -19.08 17.12
CA ILE A 70 6.78 -17.92 16.95
C ILE A 70 6.01 -16.64 17.21
N GLU A 71 4.79 -16.51 16.68
CA GLU A 71 3.90 -15.37 16.95
C GLU A 71 3.59 -15.26 18.45
N GLU A 72 3.22 -16.37 19.12
CA GLU A 72 3.01 -16.42 20.57
C GLU A 72 4.27 -16.02 21.35
N HIS A 73 5.45 -16.51 20.96
CA HIS A 73 6.71 -16.16 21.64
C HIS A 73 7.07 -14.69 21.43
N LEU A 74 6.91 -14.16 20.21
CA LEU A 74 7.12 -12.75 19.92
C LEU A 74 6.10 -11.90 20.68
N LEU A 75 4.84 -12.31 20.78
CA LEU A 75 3.81 -11.65 21.60
C LEU A 75 4.12 -11.73 23.11
N GLN A 76 4.71 -12.82 23.59
CA GLN A 76 5.17 -12.96 24.98
C GLN A 76 6.41 -12.12 25.26
N GLN A 77 7.33 -12.00 24.30
CA GLN A 77 8.44 -11.04 24.39
C GLN A 77 7.95 -9.58 24.24
N MET A 78 6.79 -9.38 23.61
CA MET A 78 6.03 -8.13 23.70
C MET A 78 5.37 -7.90 25.08
N GLU A 79 5.50 -8.82 26.07
CA GLU A 79 5.41 -8.48 27.50
C GLU A 79 6.63 -7.62 27.92
N SER A 80 6.79 -6.52 27.21
CA SER A 80 7.79 -5.50 27.43
C SER A 80 7.41 -4.67 28.68
N PRO A 81 8.35 -3.89 29.23
CA PRO A 81 8.05 -2.87 30.24
C PRO A 81 6.83 -2.00 29.90
N ARG A 82 6.55 -1.80 28.60
CA ARG A 82 5.35 -1.13 28.08
C ARG A 82 4.06 -1.84 28.52
N THR A 83 3.94 -3.15 28.35
CA THR A 83 2.74 -3.94 28.72
C THR A 83 2.49 -3.91 30.22
N ASP A 84 3.56 -3.93 31.02
CA ASP A 84 3.47 -3.74 32.47
C ASP A 84 2.98 -2.33 32.84
N ILE A 85 3.48 -1.30 32.15
CA ILE A 85 3.01 0.09 32.35
C ILE A 85 1.53 0.20 31.98
N LEU A 86 1.12 -0.33 30.82
CA LEU A 86 -0.28 -0.34 30.38
C LEU A 86 -1.20 -1.05 31.39
N ARG A 87 -0.76 -2.20 31.92
CA ARG A 87 -1.50 -2.93 32.96
C ARG A 87 -1.63 -2.12 34.25
N LYS A 88 -0.57 -1.41 34.68
CA LYS A 88 -0.62 -0.51 35.83
C LYS A 88 -1.58 0.67 35.61
N VAL A 89 -1.61 1.24 34.40
CA VAL A 89 -2.55 2.31 34.04
C VAL A 89 -3.99 1.79 33.99
N ALA A 90 -4.23 0.60 33.44
CA ALA A 90 -5.55 -0.03 33.40
C ALA A 90 -6.10 -0.26 34.82
N ASN A 91 -5.24 -0.69 35.75
CA ASN A 91 -5.59 -0.92 37.15
C ASN A 91 -5.57 0.35 38.02
N LEU A 92 -5.43 1.54 37.42
CA LEU A 92 -5.27 2.79 38.16
C LEU A 92 -6.48 3.08 39.06
N ASN A 93 -7.69 2.78 38.61
CA ASN A 93 -8.90 2.99 39.41
C ASN A 93 -8.82 2.24 40.75
N GLU A 94 -8.34 0.99 40.74
CA GLU A 94 -8.18 0.21 41.96
C GLU A 94 -7.15 0.86 42.91
N VAL A 95 -6.04 1.36 42.38
CA VAL A 95 -5.03 2.10 43.16
C VAL A 95 -5.61 3.39 43.77
N LEU A 96 -6.44 4.12 43.02
CA LEU A 96 -7.10 5.35 43.48
C LEU A 96 -8.04 5.10 44.67
N PHE A 97 -8.74 3.96 44.68
CA PHE A 97 -9.72 3.62 45.73
C PHE A 97 -9.14 2.84 46.92
N THR A 98 -8.03 2.11 46.74
CA THR A 98 -7.51 1.19 47.78
C THR A 98 -6.26 1.70 48.50
N LYS A 99 -5.50 2.65 47.93
CA LYS A 99 -4.22 3.12 48.51
C LYS A 99 -4.35 4.50 49.15
N LYS A 100 -3.42 4.81 50.08
CA LYS A 100 -3.33 6.14 50.72
C LYS A 100 -2.92 7.20 49.69
N ARG A 101 -3.50 8.40 49.77
CA ARG A 101 -3.28 9.53 48.85
C ARG A 101 -1.80 9.79 48.52
N THR A 102 -0.90 9.79 49.51
CA THR A 102 0.54 10.03 49.30
C THR A 102 1.18 8.95 48.42
N ILE A 103 0.82 7.68 48.63
CA ILE A 103 1.31 6.53 47.85
C ILE A 103 0.76 6.60 46.44
N THR A 104 -0.52 6.95 46.30
CA THR A 104 -1.18 7.12 45.00
C THR A 104 -0.52 8.21 44.17
N ILE A 105 -0.24 9.39 44.76
CA ILE A 105 0.46 10.48 44.06
C ILE A 105 1.87 10.07 43.64
N ALA A 106 2.64 9.42 44.53
CA ALA A 106 3.97 8.94 44.19
C ALA A 106 3.96 7.91 43.05
N THR A 107 2.96 7.01 43.05
CA THR A 107 2.76 6.01 41.98
C THR A 107 2.41 6.67 40.65
N LEU A 108 1.48 7.64 40.66
CA LEU A 108 1.08 8.39 39.48
C LEU A 108 2.23 9.22 38.88
N LYS A 109 3.06 9.88 39.69
CA LYS A 109 4.24 10.62 39.21
C LYS A 109 5.30 9.68 38.63
N LYS A 110 5.45 8.48 39.19
CA LYS A 110 6.32 7.45 38.61
C LYS A 110 5.78 6.99 37.25
N LEU A 111 4.49 6.71 37.15
CA LEU A 111 3.84 6.33 35.89
C LEU A 111 3.89 7.48 34.86
N GLU A 112 3.71 8.73 35.27
CA GLU A 112 3.85 9.91 34.39
C GLU A 112 5.22 9.91 33.71
N LYS A 113 6.30 9.72 34.48
CA LYS A 113 7.66 9.66 33.94
C LYS A 113 7.84 8.47 33.00
N GLU A 114 7.42 7.27 33.42
CA GLU A 114 7.49 6.08 32.59
C GLU A 114 6.72 6.27 31.25
N LEU A 115 5.52 6.83 31.28
CA LEU A 115 4.72 7.07 30.07
C LEU A 115 5.36 8.10 29.14
N LEU A 116 6.01 9.14 29.67
CA LEU A 116 6.78 10.09 28.87
C LEU A 116 8.01 9.45 28.24
N ASP A 117 8.73 8.61 28.99
CA ASP A 117 9.94 7.92 28.51
C ASP A 117 9.62 6.92 27.39
N TYR A 118 8.41 6.31 27.38
CA TYR A 118 7.95 5.37 26.35
C TYR A 118 7.03 5.99 25.28
N ASP A 119 6.86 7.32 25.27
CA ASP A 119 5.94 8.07 24.38
C ASP A 119 4.50 7.54 24.33
N LEU A 120 3.97 7.12 25.48
CA LEU A 120 2.61 6.59 25.64
C LEU A 120 1.60 7.72 25.89
N ALA A 121 1.35 8.51 24.85
CA ALA A 121 0.52 9.71 24.93
C ALA A 121 -0.94 9.42 25.33
N ASN A 122 -1.55 8.33 24.86
CA ASN A 122 -2.97 8.02 25.15
C ASN A 122 -3.20 7.86 26.66
N GLU A 123 -2.37 7.04 27.29
CA GLU A 123 -2.44 6.68 28.70
C GLU A 123 -2.07 7.85 29.61
N LEU A 124 -1.19 8.75 29.16
CA LEU A 124 -0.78 9.94 29.91
C LEU A 124 -1.97 10.85 30.24
N THR A 125 -2.98 10.91 29.37
CA THR A 125 -4.24 11.64 29.61
C THR A 125 -4.93 11.19 30.89
N VAL A 126 -4.96 9.88 31.14
CA VAL A 126 -5.60 9.28 32.32
C VAL A 126 -4.84 9.64 33.60
N ILE A 127 -3.51 9.68 33.52
CA ILE A 127 -2.63 10.07 34.63
C ILE A 127 -2.82 11.55 34.97
N TYR A 128 -2.79 12.45 33.98
CA TYR A 128 -3.02 13.88 34.22
C TYR A 128 -4.41 14.17 34.78
N LYS A 129 -5.46 13.49 34.28
CA LYS A 129 -6.80 13.60 34.83
C LYS A 129 -6.85 13.20 36.31
N SER A 130 -6.14 12.14 36.67
CA SER A 130 -6.10 11.60 38.03
C SER A 130 -5.29 12.47 38.98
N LEU A 131 -4.12 12.96 38.55
CA LEU A 131 -3.28 13.91 39.30
C LEU A 131 -4.03 15.22 39.53
N LYS A 132 -4.70 15.77 38.51
CA LYS A 132 -5.55 16.97 38.63
C LYS A 132 -6.61 16.83 39.73
N LYS A 133 -7.29 15.68 39.81
CA LYS A 133 -8.29 15.38 40.84
C LYS A 133 -7.67 15.27 42.24
N LEU A 134 -6.58 14.54 42.38
CA LEU A 134 -5.89 14.34 43.66
C LEU A 134 -5.28 15.63 44.20
N HIS A 135 -4.98 16.59 43.34
CA HIS A 135 -4.40 17.87 43.72
C HIS A 135 -5.43 19.00 43.89
N VAL A 136 -6.75 18.74 43.84
CA VAL A 136 -7.82 19.78 43.85
C VAL A 136 -7.70 20.85 44.96
N ASN A 137 -7.23 20.45 46.15
CA ASN A 137 -7.04 21.35 47.30
C ASN A 137 -5.56 21.73 47.51
N SER A 138 -4.73 21.70 46.48
CA SER A 138 -3.30 22.00 46.54
C SER A 138 -2.88 22.94 45.41
N PRO A 139 -1.80 23.72 45.57
CA PRO A 139 -1.33 24.65 44.53
C PRO A 139 -1.00 23.95 43.20
N ASP A 140 -0.59 22.68 43.23
CA ASP A 140 -0.31 21.85 42.06
C ASP A 140 -1.55 21.58 41.18
N HIS A 141 -2.77 21.87 41.66
CA HIS A 141 -4.01 21.69 40.87
C HIS A 141 -3.95 22.42 39.54
N PHE A 142 -3.50 23.68 39.58
CA PHE A 142 -3.49 24.54 38.41
C PHE A 142 -2.53 24.02 37.34
N GLN A 143 -1.33 23.60 37.75
CA GLN A 143 -0.33 23.00 36.87
C GLN A 143 -0.88 21.74 36.18
N TYR A 144 -1.42 20.77 36.94
CA TYR A 144 -1.97 19.56 36.35
C TYR A 144 -3.25 19.80 35.54
N SER A 145 -4.01 20.86 35.85
CA SER A 145 -5.14 21.29 35.02
C SER A 145 -4.66 21.80 33.64
N GLN A 146 -3.60 22.61 33.61
CA GLN A 146 -2.99 23.07 32.35
C GLN A 146 -2.39 21.91 31.54
N LEU A 147 -1.63 21.01 32.19
CA LEU A 147 -1.06 19.83 31.53
C LEU A 147 -2.15 18.95 30.93
N TYR A 148 -3.21 18.65 31.70
CA TYR A 148 -4.35 17.89 31.20
C TYR A 148 -5.00 18.55 29.98
N ASN A 149 -5.31 19.85 30.06
CA ASN A 149 -5.98 20.55 28.96
C ASN A 149 -5.10 20.61 27.69
N ARG A 150 -3.80 20.88 27.84
CA ARG A 150 -2.85 20.88 26.72
C ARG A 150 -2.74 19.50 26.08
N HIS A 151 -2.67 18.46 26.90
CA HIS A 151 -2.54 17.09 26.41
C HIS A 151 -3.81 16.60 25.71
N VAL A 152 -5.00 16.93 26.23
CA VAL A 152 -6.27 16.66 25.55
C VAL A 152 -6.32 17.35 24.18
N ALA A 153 -5.92 18.61 24.12
CA ALA A 153 -5.94 19.36 22.86
C ALA A 153 -4.90 18.84 21.86
N TYR A 154 -3.75 18.34 22.34
CA TYR A 154 -2.78 17.61 21.52
C TYR A 154 -3.35 16.31 20.96
N MET A 155 -3.99 15.48 21.79
CA MET A 155 -4.60 14.22 21.34
C MET A 155 -5.67 14.46 20.26
N LEU A 156 -6.52 15.47 20.44
CA LEU A 156 -7.50 15.87 19.43
C LEU A 156 -6.86 16.32 18.10
N ALA A 157 -5.68 16.93 18.15
CA ALA A 157 -4.95 17.31 16.95
C ALA A 157 -4.35 16.08 16.24
N VAL A 158 -3.86 15.09 16.99
CA VAL A 158 -3.37 13.81 16.44
C VAL A 158 -4.52 13.05 15.78
N ASP A 159 -5.64 12.87 16.47
CA ASP A 159 -6.83 12.21 15.92
C ASP A 159 -7.30 12.90 14.63
N LYS A 160 -7.37 14.25 14.64
CA LYS A 160 -7.72 15.02 13.45
C LYS A 160 -6.72 14.84 12.31
N ALA A 161 -5.42 14.73 12.60
CA ALA A 161 -4.41 14.49 11.57
C ALA A 161 -4.59 13.10 10.93
N GLU A 162 -4.88 12.06 11.72
CA GLU A 162 -5.16 10.70 11.19
C GLU A 162 -6.41 10.68 10.30
N ASP A 163 -7.48 11.37 10.71
CA ASP A 163 -8.70 11.52 9.92
C ASP A 163 -8.42 12.24 8.59
N LEU A 164 -7.66 13.34 8.63
CA LEU A 164 -7.27 14.10 7.42
C LEU A 164 -6.43 13.24 6.47
N LEU A 165 -5.51 12.43 7.00
CA LEU A 165 -4.68 11.54 6.19
C LEU A 165 -5.54 10.50 5.45
N THR A 166 -6.47 9.89 6.17
CA THR A 166 -7.41 8.91 5.61
C THR A 166 -8.31 9.54 4.54
N GLU A 167 -8.88 10.71 4.85
CA GLU A 167 -9.73 11.44 3.91
C GLU A 167 -8.97 11.86 2.65
N TYR A 168 -7.72 12.32 2.81
CA TYR A 168 -6.87 12.70 1.69
C TYR A 168 -6.63 11.54 0.73
N PHE A 169 -6.20 10.37 1.21
CA PHE A 169 -5.90 9.24 0.33
C PHE A 169 -7.16 8.64 -0.32
N ARG A 170 -8.29 8.65 0.40
CA ARG A 170 -9.59 8.32 -0.19
C ARG A 170 -9.93 9.27 -1.34
N LYS A 171 -9.79 10.58 -1.13
CA LYS A 171 -10.04 11.61 -2.14
C LYS A 171 -9.07 11.53 -3.31
N TYR A 172 -7.81 11.17 -3.04
CA TYR A 172 -6.80 10.98 -4.08
C TYR A 172 -7.18 9.84 -5.02
N GLY A 173 -7.72 8.73 -4.50
CA GLY A 173 -8.25 7.66 -5.34
C GLY A 173 -9.33 8.16 -6.32
N SER A 174 -10.25 8.99 -5.84
CA SER A 174 -11.27 9.61 -6.69
C SER A 174 -10.67 10.55 -7.73
N TYR A 175 -9.75 11.44 -7.32
CA TYR A 175 -9.03 12.35 -8.23
C TYR A 175 -8.27 11.57 -9.30
N PHE A 176 -7.54 10.52 -8.92
CA PHE A 176 -6.73 9.73 -9.83
C PHE A 176 -7.57 8.98 -10.88
N LEU A 177 -8.84 8.67 -10.58
CA LEU A 177 -9.76 8.09 -11.56
C LEU A 177 -10.57 9.13 -12.37
N SER A 178 -10.77 10.34 -11.86
CA SER A 178 -11.59 11.36 -12.52
C SER A 178 -10.79 12.39 -13.31
N ASN A 179 -9.56 12.68 -12.88
CA ASN A 179 -8.80 13.88 -13.23
C ASN A 179 -9.56 15.19 -12.98
N ASP A 180 -10.51 15.21 -12.04
CA ASP A 180 -11.35 16.37 -11.80
C ASP A 180 -10.60 17.45 -11.02
N GLU A 181 -10.60 18.68 -11.54
CA GLU A 181 -9.93 19.82 -10.91
C GLU A 181 -10.56 20.20 -9.56
N ASN A 182 -11.85 19.91 -9.34
CA ASN A 182 -12.47 20.12 -8.02
C ASN A 182 -11.93 19.14 -6.97
N GLU A 183 -11.71 17.88 -7.36
CA GLU A 183 -11.08 16.89 -6.49
C GLU A 183 -9.64 17.30 -6.16
N LYS A 184 -8.89 17.78 -7.18
CA LYS A 184 -7.54 18.33 -7.01
C LYS A 184 -7.51 19.50 -6.02
N LEU A 185 -8.37 20.50 -6.20
CA LEU A 185 -8.50 21.63 -5.26
C LEU A 185 -8.80 21.13 -3.84
N GLY A 186 -9.68 20.14 -3.74
CA GLY A 186 -10.00 19.50 -2.48
C GLY A 186 -8.79 18.83 -1.79
N LEU A 187 -7.90 18.19 -2.54
CA LEU A 187 -6.65 17.63 -2.02
C LEU A 187 -5.72 18.73 -1.51
N SER A 188 -5.60 19.85 -2.23
CA SER A 188 -4.77 20.99 -1.80
C SER A 188 -5.32 21.67 -0.55
N LEU A 189 -6.65 21.69 -0.36
CA LEU A 189 -7.29 22.18 0.87
C LEU A 189 -7.02 21.26 2.07
N LEU A 190 -7.15 19.94 1.90
CA LEU A 190 -6.82 18.96 2.95
C LEU A 190 -5.33 19.05 3.34
N MET A 191 -4.44 19.23 2.36
CA MET A 191 -3.01 19.43 2.60
C MET A 191 -2.74 20.67 3.46
N LYS A 192 -3.38 21.80 3.13
CA LYS A 192 -3.29 23.03 3.93
C LYS A 192 -3.86 22.85 5.33
N GLU A 193 -4.96 22.12 5.47
CA GLU A 193 -5.56 21.85 6.77
C GLU A 193 -4.65 21.02 7.68
N MET A 194 -4.02 19.95 7.16
CA MET A 194 -3.02 19.19 7.91
C MET A 194 -1.84 20.06 8.35
N GLN A 195 -1.31 20.89 7.45
CA GLN A 195 -0.22 21.81 7.80
C GLN A 195 -0.64 22.76 8.92
N ASN A 196 -1.89 23.24 8.91
CA ASN A 196 -2.40 24.07 10.00
C ASN A 196 -2.50 23.29 11.31
N VAL A 197 -2.99 22.05 11.29
CA VAL A 197 -3.08 21.19 12.49
C VAL A 197 -1.69 20.93 13.07
N ALA A 198 -0.72 20.58 12.24
CA ALA A 198 0.65 20.29 12.65
C ALA A 198 1.40 21.54 13.17
N ARG A 199 1.05 22.75 12.73
CA ARG A 199 1.64 24.00 13.26
C ARG A 199 1.17 24.36 14.67
N ILE A 200 0.03 23.82 15.13
CA ILE A 200 -0.51 24.13 16.47
C ILE A 200 0.38 23.53 17.56
N TYR A 201 1.00 22.37 17.29
CA TYR A 201 1.83 21.66 18.25
C TYR A 201 3.12 21.16 17.60
N GLU A 202 4.26 21.48 18.22
CA GLU A 202 5.53 20.83 17.88
C GLU A 202 5.48 19.37 18.32
N SER A 203 5.15 18.47 17.39
CA SER A 203 5.04 17.04 17.62
C SER A 203 5.67 16.27 16.46
N HIS A 204 6.53 15.32 16.82
CA HIS A 204 7.12 14.38 15.88
C HIS A 204 6.05 13.49 15.22
N ARG A 205 4.98 13.11 15.92
CA ARG A 205 3.83 12.36 15.34
C ARG A 205 3.11 13.19 14.27
N LEU A 206 2.75 14.43 14.58
CA LEU A 206 2.09 15.32 13.62
C LEU A 206 2.98 15.60 12.40
N TYR A 207 4.29 15.79 12.63
CA TYR A 207 5.25 15.96 11.55
C TYR A 207 5.32 14.73 10.63
N VAL A 208 5.35 13.52 11.18
CA VAL A 208 5.39 12.27 10.40
C VAL A 208 4.11 12.13 9.55
N TYR A 209 2.92 12.34 10.12
CA TYR A 209 1.65 12.28 9.37
C TYR A 209 1.56 13.34 8.29
N GLN A 210 1.95 14.58 8.60
CA GLN A 210 2.04 15.64 7.60
C GLN A 210 3.02 15.27 6.49
N SER A 211 4.16 14.68 6.82
CA SER A 211 5.20 14.29 5.86
C SER A 211 4.72 13.23 4.90
N CYS A 212 3.99 12.21 5.37
CA CYS A 212 3.36 11.21 4.50
C CYS A 212 2.51 11.88 3.41
N MET A 213 1.65 12.81 3.81
CA MET A 213 0.75 13.49 2.90
C MET A 213 1.47 14.49 2.00
N LEU A 214 2.43 15.24 2.54
CA LEU A 214 3.19 16.27 1.81
C LEU A 214 4.04 15.69 0.69
N VAL A 215 4.81 14.63 0.98
CA VAL A 215 5.64 13.96 -0.02
C VAL A 215 4.75 13.41 -1.13
N PHE A 216 3.67 12.71 -0.78
CA PHE A 216 2.76 12.17 -1.78
C PHE A 216 2.09 13.27 -2.63
N HIS A 217 1.66 14.36 -2.00
CA HIS A 217 1.04 15.51 -2.67
C HIS A 217 1.98 16.14 -3.70
N ARG A 218 3.25 16.35 -3.33
CA ARG A 218 4.27 16.89 -4.23
C ARG A 218 4.62 15.93 -5.36
N LEU A 219 4.50 14.62 -5.18
CA LEU A 219 4.81 13.67 -6.25
C LEU A 219 3.67 13.52 -7.27
N PHE A 220 2.41 13.62 -6.84
CA PHE A 220 1.27 13.17 -7.66
C PHE A 220 0.15 14.18 -7.87
N VAL A 221 0.12 15.30 -7.15
CA VAL A 221 -0.99 16.28 -7.24
C VAL A 221 -0.48 17.63 -7.72
N GLU A 222 0.52 18.17 -7.04
CA GLU A 222 1.18 19.44 -7.37
C GLU A 222 2.69 19.19 -7.50
N PRO A 223 3.15 18.61 -8.63
CA PRO A 223 4.57 18.42 -8.88
C PRO A 223 5.34 19.73 -8.80
N ASP A 224 6.48 19.68 -8.10
CA ASP A 224 7.33 20.81 -7.72
C ASP A 224 7.86 21.66 -8.91
N ASP A 225 7.56 21.28 -10.15
CA ASP A 225 7.89 22.03 -11.37
C ASP A 225 7.28 23.46 -11.41
N ASN A 226 6.36 23.81 -10.51
CA ASN A 226 5.58 25.07 -10.55
C ASN A 226 5.52 25.90 -9.24
N LEU A 227 6.29 25.61 -8.19
CA LEU A 227 6.22 26.37 -6.93
C LEU A 227 7.55 26.96 -6.47
N HIS A 228 7.52 28.27 -6.19
CA HIS A 228 8.56 28.96 -5.43
C HIS A 228 8.74 28.29 -4.07
N LEU A 229 9.98 27.88 -3.80
CA LEU A 229 10.47 27.16 -2.63
C LEU A 229 10.24 27.93 -1.32
N ASP A 230 9.08 27.74 -0.69
CA ASP A 230 8.90 27.97 0.74
C ASP A 230 8.61 26.62 1.42
N GLY A 231 9.66 25.84 1.71
CA GLY A 231 9.54 24.58 2.43
C GLY A 231 10.82 23.72 2.42
N GLU A 232 10.85 22.72 3.31
CA GLU A 232 11.88 21.67 3.35
C GLU A 232 11.83 20.80 2.08
N SER A 233 12.99 20.32 1.61
CA SER A 233 13.08 19.39 0.47
C SER A 233 12.53 18.00 0.83
N ILE A 234 12.12 17.20 -0.16
CA ILE A 234 11.62 15.83 0.11
C ILE A 234 12.71 14.97 0.76
N GLU A 235 13.96 15.14 0.36
CA GLU A 235 15.12 14.43 0.89
C GLU A 235 15.41 14.81 2.33
N ASP A 236 15.26 16.08 2.69
CA ASP A 236 15.43 16.53 4.07
C ASP A 236 14.26 16.04 4.95
N ILE A 237 13.03 16.01 4.42
CA ILE A 237 11.89 15.36 5.09
C ILE A 237 12.22 13.90 5.40
N PHE A 238 12.74 13.13 4.43
CA PHE A 238 13.12 11.73 4.66
C PHE A 238 14.20 11.58 5.74
N LYS A 239 15.23 12.44 5.75
CA LYS A 239 16.26 12.43 6.80
C LYS A 239 15.67 12.74 8.18
N HIS A 240 14.76 13.72 8.25
CA HIS A 240 14.16 14.15 9.51
C HIS A 240 13.22 13.06 10.06
N VAL A 241 12.39 12.46 9.21
CA VAL A 241 11.56 11.31 9.59
C VAL A 241 12.41 10.14 10.07
N GLN A 242 13.50 9.81 9.36
CA GLN A 242 14.40 8.75 9.81
C GLN A 242 14.97 9.04 11.20
N LYS A 243 15.41 10.28 11.45
CA LYS A 243 15.90 10.70 12.76
C LYS A 243 14.83 10.55 13.85
N ILE A 244 13.56 10.83 13.54
CA ILE A 244 12.44 10.58 14.45
C ILE A 244 12.32 9.09 14.73
N PHE A 245 12.30 8.24 13.71
CA PHE A 245 12.19 6.78 13.89
C PHE A 245 13.34 6.21 14.72
N ASP A 246 14.57 6.70 14.50
CA ASP A 246 15.75 6.27 15.26
C ASP A 246 15.69 6.73 16.72
N THR A 247 15.17 7.95 16.97
CA THR A 247 15.04 8.53 18.32
C THR A 247 13.93 7.84 19.13
N TYR A 248 12.82 7.51 18.47
CA TYR A 248 11.63 6.90 19.07
C TYR A 248 11.47 5.44 18.62
N ASN A 249 12.57 4.70 18.57
CA ASN A 249 12.63 3.32 18.06
C ASN A 249 11.79 2.29 18.85
N LEU A 250 11.33 2.65 20.04
CA LEU A 250 10.44 1.84 20.88
C LEU A 250 8.95 2.09 20.60
N ASP A 251 8.59 3.01 19.70
CA ASP A 251 7.20 3.22 19.28
C ASP A 251 6.85 2.30 18.09
N PRO A 252 5.93 1.32 18.27
CA PRO A 252 5.48 0.43 17.22
C PRO A 252 4.87 1.17 16.03
N LEU A 253 4.27 2.34 16.26
CA LEU A 253 3.73 3.15 15.16
C LEU A 253 4.83 3.44 14.13
N TYR A 254 6.03 3.83 14.57
CA TYR A 254 7.13 4.16 13.67
C TYR A 254 7.75 2.97 12.98
N TYR A 255 7.77 1.81 13.65
CA TYR A 255 8.10 0.56 12.99
C TYR A 255 7.18 0.29 11.79
N HIS A 256 5.87 0.48 11.96
CA HIS A 256 4.89 0.28 10.90
C HIS A 256 4.95 1.37 9.82
N LEU A 257 5.04 2.64 10.22
CA LEU A 257 5.12 3.77 9.29
C LEU A 257 6.41 3.75 8.45
N ASN A 258 7.47 3.07 8.90
CA ASN A 258 8.68 2.90 8.10
C ASN A 258 8.41 2.30 6.72
N LEU A 259 7.50 1.31 6.61
CA LEU A 259 7.14 0.74 5.32
C LEU A 259 6.51 1.76 4.36
N ILE A 260 5.72 2.71 4.89
CA ILE A 260 5.16 3.79 4.07
C ILE A 260 6.26 4.70 3.55
N PHE A 261 7.27 5.02 4.38
CA PHE A 261 8.37 5.86 3.93
C PHE A 261 9.29 5.15 2.93
N GLU A 262 9.51 3.84 3.05
CA GLU A 262 10.20 3.07 2.00
C GLU A 262 9.41 3.06 0.69
N PHE A 263 8.09 2.92 0.77
CA PHE A 263 7.21 3.08 -0.39
C PHE A 263 7.28 4.49 -1.00
N LEU A 264 7.25 5.56 -0.18
CA LEU A 264 7.36 6.94 -0.66
C LEU A 264 8.74 7.23 -1.28
N LYS A 265 9.83 6.67 -0.73
CA LYS A 265 11.17 6.76 -1.34
C LYS A 265 11.20 6.08 -2.70
N LEU A 266 10.62 4.87 -2.82
CA LEU A 266 10.47 4.17 -4.09
C LEU A 266 9.73 5.03 -5.12
N GLU A 267 8.57 5.59 -4.75
CA GLU A 267 7.79 6.45 -5.63
C GLU A 267 8.54 7.74 -6.00
N TYR A 268 9.23 8.36 -5.05
CA TYR A 268 10.08 9.53 -5.29
C TYR A 268 11.18 9.21 -6.33
N TYR A 269 11.95 8.14 -6.14
CA TYR A 269 12.99 7.77 -7.10
C TYR A 269 12.43 7.38 -8.46
N ASN A 270 11.26 6.74 -8.51
CA ASN A 270 10.59 6.37 -9.76
C ASN A 270 10.10 7.61 -10.51
N HIS A 271 9.51 8.58 -9.80
CA HIS A 271 9.04 9.86 -10.34
C HIS A 271 10.17 10.64 -11.02
N TYR A 272 11.34 10.73 -10.39
CA TYR A 272 12.50 11.42 -10.95
C TYR A 272 13.39 10.56 -11.88
N GLY A 273 13.00 9.30 -12.13
CA GLY A 273 13.73 8.41 -13.04
C GLY A 273 15.10 7.93 -12.53
N VAL A 274 15.34 7.96 -11.21
CA VAL A 274 16.60 7.53 -10.59
C VAL A 274 16.62 6.01 -10.43
N TYR A 275 16.62 5.29 -11.56
CA TYR A 275 16.30 3.86 -11.58
C TYR A 275 17.24 2.97 -10.78
N HIS A 276 18.51 3.35 -10.58
CA HIS A 276 19.41 2.58 -9.72
C HIS A 276 18.93 2.53 -8.25
N GLN A 277 18.35 3.63 -7.75
CA GLN A 277 17.78 3.65 -6.40
C GLN A 277 16.41 3.00 -6.36
N VAL A 278 15.62 3.13 -7.44
CA VAL A 278 14.33 2.43 -7.59
C VAL A 278 14.52 0.94 -7.38
N GLU A 279 15.50 0.30 -8.00
CA GLU A 279 15.68 -1.16 -7.86
C GLU A 279 16.00 -1.57 -6.41
N LYS A 280 16.80 -0.79 -5.69
CA LYS A 280 17.11 -1.08 -4.27
C LYS A 280 15.87 -0.95 -3.38
N SER A 281 15.17 0.18 -3.47
CA SER A 281 13.96 0.40 -2.68
C SER A 281 12.82 -0.52 -3.09
N PHE A 282 12.78 -0.95 -4.35
CA PHE A 282 11.73 -1.83 -4.86
C PHE A 282 11.77 -3.21 -4.20
N GLU A 283 12.96 -3.80 -4.00
CA GLU A 283 13.08 -5.11 -3.36
C GLU A 283 12.46 -5.12 -1.95
N GLU A 284 12.80 -4.11 -1.14
CA GLU A 284 12.30 -3.96 0.23
C GLU A 284 10.77 -3.79 0.28
N VAL A 285 10.22 -2.92 -0.58
CA VAL A 285 8.77 -2.68 -0.64
C VAL A 285 8.04 -3.90 -1.22
N ASN A 286 8.63 -4.57 -2.22
CA ASN A 286 8.03 -5.73 -2.88
C ASN A 286 7.94 -6.94 -1.94
N ASP A 287 8.95 -7.17 -1.10
CA ASP A 287 8.91 -8.22 -0.07
C ASP A 287 7.78 -8.01 0.95
N ALA A 288 7.41 -6.75 1.19
CA ALA A 288 6.31 -6.35 2.06
C ALA A 288 5.02 -5.98 1.30
N ALA A 289 4.91 -6.26 -0.01
CA ALA A 289 3.82 -5.76 -0.86
C ALA A 289 2.42 -6.17 -0.38
N THR A 290 2.24 -7.44 -0.01
CA THR A 290 0.95 -7.92 0.54
C THR A 290 0.60 -7.17 1.82
N ASN A 291 1.58 -6.91 2.69
CA ASN A 291 1.38 -6.16 3.93
C ASN A 291 0.98 -4.71 3.62
N LEU A 292 1.70 -4.05 2.70
CA LEU A 292 1.41 -2.69 2.25
C LEU A 292 -0.03 -2.55 1.72
N LEU A 293 -0.46 -3.46 0.85
CA LEU A 293 -1.76 -3.41 0.18
C LEU A 293 -2.94 -3.68 1.13
N ILE A 294 -2.75 -4.50 2.17
CA ILE A 294 -3.82 -4.87 3.12
C ILE A 294 -3.89 -3.87 4.28
N ASN A 295 -2.76 -3.58 4.93
CA ASN A 295 -2.75 -2.97 6.26
C ASN A 295 -2.56 -1.45 6.28
N TYR A 296 -2.16 -0.84 5.16
CA TYR A 296 -1.86 0.59 5.10
C TYR A 296 -2.80 1.47 4.23
N PRO A 297 -4.03 1.06 3.86
CA PRO A 297 -4.89 1.89 3.00
C PRO A 297 -5.32 3.21 3.65
N PHE A 298 -5.25 3.33 4.97
CA PHE A 298 -5.61 4.56 5.71
C PHE A 298 -4.45 5.57 5.79
N TYR A 299 -3.22 5.13 5.53
CA TYR A 299 -2.02 5.96 5.69
C TYR A 299 -1.35 6.30 4.37
N THR A 300 -1.70 5.63 3.28
CA THR A 300 -1.19 5.91 1.93
C THR A 300 -2.08 5.31 0.85
N PHE A 301 -1.90 5.74 -0.40
CA PHE A 301 -2.56 5.14 -1.55
C PHE A 301 -1.76 3.94 -2.09
N ALA A 302 -1.80 2.82 -1.35
CA ALA A 302 -1.00 1.63 -1.62
C ALA A 302 -1.20 1.02 -3.02
N ALA A 303 -2.36 1.22 -3.66
CA ALA A 303 -2.63 0.74 -5.02
C ALA A 303 -1.66 1.32 -6.07
N ARG A 304 -1.05 2.48 -5.79
CA ARG A 304 -0.01 3.07 -6.65
C ARG A 304 1.21 2.14 -6.80
N PHE A 305 1.54 1.34 -5.77
CA PHE A 305 2.63 0.37 -5.87
C PHE A 305 2.44 -0.62 -7.03
N LEU A 306 1.21 -1.07 -7.29
CA LEU A 306 0.91 -1.97 -8.42
C LEU A 306 1.18 -1.32 -9.78
N ILE A 307 0.97 0.00 -9.86
CA ILE A 307 1.27 0.78 -11.06
C ILE A 307 2.78 0.86 -11.26
N THR A 308 3.52 1.25 -10.22
CA THR A 308 4.99 1.29 -10.23
C THR A 308 5.61 -0.07 -10.52
N LYS A 309 5.02 -1.16 -9.99
CA LYS A 309 5.41 -2.53 -10.29
C LYS A 309 5.20 -2.87 -11.77
N THR A 310 4.06 -2.48 -12.35
CA THR A 310 3.81 -2.65 -13.80
C THR A 310 4.81 -1.86 -14.63
N GLU A 311 5.02 -0.58 -14.31
CA GLU A 311 6.00 0.29 -14.98
C GLU A 311 7.42 -0.31 -14.93
N ARG A 312 7.81 -0.89 -13.78
CA ARG A 312 9.09 -1.59 -13.61
C ARG A 312 9.18 -2.83 -14.51
N HIS A 313 8.17 -3.71 -14.52
CA HIS A 313 8.17 -4.88 -15.41
C HIS A 313 8.27 -4.47 -16.88
N LEU A 314 7.58 -3.39 -17.27
CA LEU A 314 7.67 -2.84 -18.61
C LEU A 314 9.07 -2.29 -18.94
N ARG A 315 9.74 -1.65 -17.98
CA ARG A 315 11.11 -1.14 -18.12
C ARG A 315 12.15 -2.26 -18.23
N LEU A 316 11.97 -3.34 -17.48
CA LEU A 316 12.92 -4.47 -17.40
C LEU A 316 12.66 -5.58 -18.41
N ASN A 317 11.55 -5.51 -19.16
CA ASN A 317 11.09 -6.56 -20.07
C ASN A 317 10.78 -7.89 -19.37
N THR A 318 10.16 -7.81 -18.19
CA THR A 318 9.79 -8.95 -17.34
C THR A 318 8.28 -9.07 -17.12
N GLU A 319 7.46 -8.46 -17.97
CA GLU A 319 6.00 -8.46 -17.86
C GLU A 319 5.35 -9.85 -17.90
N LYS A 320 6.01 -10.84 -18.52
CA LYS A 320 5.55 -12.23 -18.53
C LYS A 320 5.58 -12.88 -17.14
N GLU A 321 6.39 -12.36 -16.22
CA GLU A 321 6.52 -12.87 -14.84
C GLU A 321 5.33 -12.43 -13.96
N MET A 322 4.64 -11.34 -14.33
CA MET A 322 3.54 -10.76 -13.55
C MET A 322 2.44 -11.78 -13.23
N TYR A 323 2.11 -12.68 -14.16
CA TYR A 323 1.06 -13.67 -13.94
C TYR A 323 1.36 -14.60 -12.76
N ALA A 324 2.58 -15.16 -12.71
CA ALA A 324 2.99 -16.06 -11.65
C ALA A 324 3.13 -15.34 -10.30
N GLU A 325 3.66 -14.10 -10.31
CA GLU A 325 3.77 -13.29 -9.10
C GLU A 325 2.39 -12.96 -8.49
N ASN A 326 1.39 -12.70 -9.34
CA ASN A 326 0.03 -12.39 -8.92
C ASN A 326 -0.62 -13.50 -8.10
N GLU A 327 -0.33 -14.78 -8.39
CA GLU A 327 -0.86 -15.90 -7.61
C GLU A 327 -0.44 -15.79 -6.14
N SER A 328 0.82 -15.42 -5.89
CA SER A 328 1.35 -15.26 -4.52
C SER A 328 0.96 -13.94 -3.87
N LEU A 329 0.90 -12.85 -4.65
CA LEU A 329 0.63 -11.51 -4.13
C LEU A 329 -0.80 -11.38 -3.60
N PHE A 330 -1.76 -11.95 -4.33
CA PHE A 330 -3.19 -11.82 -4.04
C PHE A 330 -3.78 -13.01 -3.26
N GLU A 331 -2.97 -13.97 -2.81
CA GLU A 331 -3.42 -15.14 -2.01
C GLU A 331 -4.19 -14.70 -0.76
N ASP A 332 -3.69 -13.68 -0.07
CA ASP A 332 -4.25 -13.17 1.19
C ASP A 332 -5.07 -11.86 1.02
N ILE A 333 -5.22 -11.33 -0.20
CA ILE A 333 -5.84 -10.01 -0.43
C ILE A 333 -7.33 -10.17 -0.70
N GLU A 334 -8.16 -9.68 0.23
CA GLU A 334 -9.60 -9.58 0.03
C GLU A 334 -9.97 -8.31 -0.75
N PRO A 335 -10.81 -8.40 -1.80
CA PRO A 335 -11.24 -7.23 -2.55
C PRO A 335 -12.32 -6.45 -1.79
N ASP A 336 -12.06 -5.17 -1.52
CA ASP A 336 -13.09 -4.21 -1.08
C ASP A 336 -13.72 -3.53 -2.31
N THR A 337 -14.94 -3.91 -2.65
CA THR A 337 -15.67 -3.34 -3.81
C THR A 337 -16.24 -1.95 -3.54
N GLN A 338 -16.25 -1.49 -2.29
CA GLN A 338 -16.68 -0.12 -1.93
C GLN A 338 -15.56 0.89 -2.17
N ASP A 339 -14.30 0.48 -2.03
CA ASP A 339 -13.14 1.25 -2.49
C ASP A 339 -12.93 1.08 -4.00
N VAL A 340 -13.81 1.73 -4.77
CA VAL A 340 -13.83 1.63 -6.25
C VAL A 340 -12.46 1.94 -6.88
N PRO A 341 -11.73 3.01 -6.51
CA PRO A 341 -10.40 3.27 -7.04
C PRO A 341 -9.41 2.13 -6.84
N LYS A 342 -9.23 1.67 -5.59
CA LYS A 342 -8.30 0.59 -5.27
C LYS A 342 -8.70 -0.71 -5.95
N HIS A 343 -9.98 -1.07 -5.89
CA HIS A 343 -10.51 -2.28 -6.51
C HIS A 343 -10.29 -2.29 -8.03
N THR A 344 -10.54 -1.17 -8.70
CA THR A 344 -10.31 -1.01 -10.14
C THR A 344 -8.85 -1.25 -10.49
N ILE A 345 -7.91 -0.62 -9.78
CA ILE A 345 -6.48 -0.78 -10.04
C ILE A 345 -6.04 -2.23 -9.78
N HIS A 346 -6.50 -2.84 -8.69
CA HIS A 346 -6.19 -4.24 -8.36
C HIS A 346 -6.63 -5.20 -9.47
N VAL A 347 -7.89 -5.11 -9.92
CA VAL A 347 -8.42 -6.01 -10.95
C VAL A 347 -7.74 -5.77 -12.30
N VAL A 348 -7.51 -4.51 -12.66
CA VAL A 348 -6.81 -4.18 -13.92
C VAL A 348 -5.36 -4.67 -13.90
N TYR A 349 -4.64 -4.51 -12.79
CA TYR A 349 -3.29 -5.05 -12.61
C TYR A 349 -3.25 -6.57 -12.79
N ARG A 350 -4.20 -7.29 -12.19
CA ARG A 350 -4.34 -8.75 -12.38
C ARG A 350 -4.64 -9.11 -13.83
N ALA A 351 -5.56 -8.39 -14.47
CA ALA A 351 -5.91 -8.61 -15.87
C ALA A 351 -4.73 -8.35 -16.83
N LEU A 352 -3.88 -7.35 -16.53
CA LEU A 352 -2.64 -7.11 -17.27
C LEU A 352 -1.65 -8.25 -17.09
N GLY A 353 -1.51 -8.81 -15.89
CA GLY A 353 -0.72 -10.02 -15.65
C GLY A 353 -1.23 -11.20 -16.50
N CYS A 354 -2.54 -11.44 -16.52
CA CYS A 354 -3.15 -12.46 -17.38
C CYS A 354 -2.90 -12.21 -18.87
N TYR A 355 -3.01 -10.95 -19.32
CA TYR A 355 -2.72 -10.56 -20.70
C TYR A 355 -1.28 -10.89 -21.09
N TYR A 356 -0.30 -10.52 -20.27
CA TYR A 356 1.11 -10.82 -20.56
C TYR A 356 1.47 -12.31 -20.41
N GLY A 357 0.71 -13.05 -19.59
CA GLY A 357 0.75 -14.51 -19.55
C GLY A 357 0.06 -15.21 -20.73
N GLY A 358 -0.52 -14.48 -21.70
CA GLY A 358 -1.27 -15.03 -22.83
C GLY A 358 -2.66 -15.60 -22.46
N ARG A 359 -3.13 -15.34 -21.23
CA ARG A 359 -4.40 -15.84 -20.67
C ARG A 359 -5.53 -14.83 -20.93
N TYR A 360 -5.80 -14.56 -22.21
CA TYR A 360 -6.74 -13.51 -22.64
C TYR A 360 -8.18 -13.74 -22.17
N GLU A 361 -8.64 -15.00 -22.11
CA GLU A 361 -9.98 -15.33 -21.61
C GLU A 361 -10.14 -14.99 -20.13
N GLU A 362 -9.12 -15.29 -19.33
CA GLU A 362 -9.09 -14.97 -17.90
C GLU A 362 -9.02 -13.46 -17.66
N ALA A 363 -8.19 -12.75 -18.43
CA ALA A 363 -8.13 -11.29 -18.42
C ALA A 363 -9.50 -10.66 -18.75
N ALA A 364 -10.19 -11.17 -19.77
CA ALA A 364 -11.52 -10.71 -20.15
C ALA A 364 -12.55 -10.97 -19.04
N LYS A 365 -12.53 -12.15 -18.41
CA LYS A 365 -13.43 -12.49 -17.28
C LYS A 365 -13.23 -11.53 -16.11
N LEU A 366 -11.99 -11.26 -15.70
CA LEU A 366 -11.67 -10.33 -14.62
C LEU A 366 -12.24 -8.93 -14.88
N ILE A 367 -12.05 -8.40 -16.09
CA ILE A 367 -12.53 -7.05 -16.42
C ILE A 367 -14.06 -7.01 -16.54
N ASN A 368 -14.70 -8.05 -17.08
CA ASN A 368 -16.17 -8.12 -17.09
C ASN A 368 -16.74 -8.17 -15.67
N SER A 369 -16.15 -8.99 -14.77
CA SER A 369 -16.54 -9.02 -13.37
C SER A 369 -16.43 -7.63 -12.74
N LEU A 370 -15.30 -6.94 -12.92
CA LEU A 370 -15.14 -5.55 -12.46
C LEU A 370 -16.27 -4.62 -12.95
N LEU A 371 -16.59 -4.66 -14.24
CA LEU A 371 -17.62 -3.79 -14.83
C LEU A 371 -19.05 -4.15 -14.37
N ASN A 372 -19.26 -5.36 -13.84
CA ASN A 372 -20.52 -5.79 -13.25
C ASN A 372 -20.60 -5.48 -11.74
N ASP A 373 -19.47 -5.58 -11.04
CA ASP A 373 -19.38 -5.44 -9.59
C ASP A 373 -19.36 -3.97 -9.14
N VAL A 374 -18.73 -3.09 -9.93
CA VAL A 374 -18.61 -1.65 -9.59
C VAL A 374 -19.05 -0.74 -10.73
N SER A 375 -19.74 0.35 -10.37
CA SER A 375 -20.18 1.37 -11.33
C SER A 375 -19.08 2.41 -11.57
N LEU A 376 -18.37 2.27 -12.69
CA LEU A 376 -17.38 3.27 -13.16
C LEU A 376 -18.00 4.48 -13.87
N LYS A 377 -19.34 4.64 -13.84
CA LYS A 377 -20.03 5.76 -14.52
C LYS A 377 -19.60 7.14 -14.02
N ARG A 378 -19.18 7.25 -12.75
CA ARG A 378 -18.64 8.48 -12.15
C ARG A 378 -17.22 8.80 -12.62
N PHE A 379 -16.54 7.84 -13.24
CA PHE A 379 -15.15 7.94 -13.72
C PHE A 379 -15.12 7.64 -15.24
N PRO A 380 -15.69 8.53 -16.08
CA PRO A 380 -15.94 8.23 -17.49
C PRO A 380 -14.67 7.90 -18.29
N PHE A 381 -13.56 8.58 -18.03
CA PHE A 381 -12.28 8.34 -18.70
C PHE A 381 -11.71 6.97 -18.38
N VAL A 382 -11.61 6.62 -17.09
CA VAL A 382 -11.17 5.29 -16.65
C VAL A 382 -12.11 4.20 -17.13
N HIS A 383 -13.42 4.45 -17.14
CA HIS A 383 -14.39 3.50 -17.67
C HIS A 383 -14.15 3.20 -19.16
N MET A 384 -13.82 4.21 -19.96
CA MET A 384 -13.43 4.03 -21.36
C MET A 384 -12.12 3.25 -21.50
N GLU A 385 -11.13 3.53 -20.66
CA GLU A 385 -9.85 2.81 -20.63
C GLU A 385 -9.99 1.33 -20.28
N VAL A 386 -10.73 1.02 -19.22
CA VAL A 386 -11.01 -0.36 -18.78
C VAL A 386 -11.74 -1.12 -19.89
N LYS A 387 -12.73 -0.49 -20.54
CA LYS A 387 -13.40 -1.07 -21.71
C LYS A 387 -12.48 -1.24 -22.91
N ALA A 388 -11.51 -0.35 -23.11
CA ALA A 388 -10.52 -0.47 -24.18
C ALA A 388 -9.58 -1.65 -23.95
N ILE A 389 -9.16 -1.91 -22.70
CA ILE A 389 -8.41 -3.13 -22.34
C ILE A 389 -9.26 -4.38 -22.59
N LEU A 390 -10.55 -4.36 -22.21
CA LEU A 390 -11.44 -5.49 -22.50
C LEU A 390 -11.62 -5.72 -24.02
N ALA A 391 -11.73 -4.65 -24.80
CA ALA A 391 -11.79 -4.74 -26.26
C ALA A 391 -10.50 -5.33 -26.84
N LEU A 392 -9.33 -5.02 -26.28
CA LEU A 392 -8.08 -5.69 -26.64
C LEU A 392 -8.16 -7.20 -26.36
N GLN A 393 -8.71 -7.63 -25.22
CA GLN A 393 -8.84 -9.07 -24.93
C GLN A 393 -9.73 -9.78 -25.95
N TYR A 394 -10.90 -9.21 -26.29
CA TYR A 394 -11.77 -9.79 -27.31
C TYR A 394 -11.15 -9.77 -28.70
N CYS A 395 -10.33 -8.76 -29.02
CA CYS A 395 -9.55 -8.74 -30.24
C CYS A 395 -8.58 -9.94 -30.29
N MET A 396 -7.84 -10.20 -29.20
CA MET A 396 -6.93 -11.35 -29.10
C MET A 396 -7.65 -12.70 -29.11
N LEU A 397 -8.86 -12.77 -28.56
CA LEU A 397 -9.73 -13.97 -28.58
C LEU A 397 -10.46 -14.17 -29.92
N ARG A 398 -10.37 -13.22 -30.85
CA ARG A 398 -11.10 -13.21 -32.13
C ARG A 398 -12.63 -13.16 -31.97
N ASP A 399 -13.11 -12.66 -30.84
CA ASP A 399 -14.53 -12.38 -30.61
C ASP A 399 -14.88 -10.99 -31.15
N PHE A 400 -15.10 -10.91 -32.46
CA PHE A 400 -15.34 -9.64 -33.14
C PHE A 400 -16.71 -9.05 -32.83
N GLU A 401 -17.69 -9.86 -32.40
CA GLU A 401 -19.01 -9.37 -32.03
C GLU A 401 -18.92 -8.53 -30.75
N LEU A 402 -18.34 -9.10 -29.69
CA LEU A 402 -18.15 -8.40 -28.42
C LEU A 402 -17.18 -7.22 -28.56
N PHE A 403 -16.12 -7.39 -29.37
CA PHE A 403 -15.23 -6.29 -29.73
C PHE A 403 -16.00 -5.11 -30.38
N ASN A 404 -16.83 -5.37 -31.39
CA ASN A 404 -17.58 -4.33 -32.10
C ASN A 404 -18.60 -3.64 -31.19
N GLN A 405 -19.23 -4.40 -30.27
CA GLN A 405 -20.13 -3.83 -29.27
C GLN A 405 -19.41 -2.85 -28.34
N LEU A 406 -18.26 -3.23 -27.80
CA LEU A 406 -17.47 -2.37 -26.92
C LEU A 406 -16.93 -1.15 -27.65
N THR A 407 -16.32 -1.33 -28.81
CA THR A 407 -15.76 -0.21 -29.58
C THR A 407 -16.83 0.80 -29.98
N SER A 408 -18.06 0.35 -30.27
CA SER A 408 -19.21 1.23 -30.55
C SER A 408 -19.66 1.99 -29.31
N SER A 409 -19.68 1.32 -28.14
CA SER A 409 -19.97 1.96 -26.85
C SER A 409 -18.96 3.05 -26.52
N ILE A 410 -17.66 2.76 -26.62
CA ILE A 410 -16.58 3.71 -26.33
C ILE A 410 -16.62 4.87 -27.32
N GLN A 411 -16.81 4.62 -28.62
CA GLN A 411 -16.95 5.69 -29.62
C GLN A 411 -18.10 6.65 -29.32
N ARG A 412 -19.23 6.14 -28.79
CA ARG A 412 -20.33 7.00 -28.38
C ARG A 412 -19.93 7.90 -27.22
N GLN A 413 -19.18 7.37 -26.24
CA GLN A 413 -18.66 8.15 -25.12
C GLN A 413 -17.65 9.21 -25.59
N ILE A 414 -16.71 8.87 -26.47
CA ILE A 414 -15.76 9.84 -27.06
C ILE A 414 -16.49 11.00 -27.76
N ARG A 415 -17.61 10.73 -28.45
CA ARG A 415 -18.41 11.81 -29.07
C ARG A 415 -19.09 12.74 -28.07
N LEU A 416 -19.41 12.23 -26.87
CA LEU A 416 -20.05 13.03 -25.82
C LEU A 416 -19.06 13.96 -25.12
N PHE A 417 -17.84 13.47 -24.85
CA PHE A 417 -16.81 14.25 -24.15
C PHE A 417 -15.94 15.09 -25.09
N GLY A 418 -15.85 14.73 -26.37
CA GLY A 418 -14.95 15.35 -27.33
C GLY A 418 -13.75 14.47 -27.64
N LYS A 419 -13.21 14.60 -28.86
CA LYS A 419 -12.09 13.76 -29.34
C LYS A 419 -10.78 14.11 -28.67
N ASP A 420 -10.57 15.40 -28.38
CA ASP A 420 -9.31 15.91 -27.86
C ASP A 420 -9.10 15.45 -26.40
N GLU A 421 -10.16 15.48 -25.59
CA GLU A 421 -10.16 14.99 -24.20
C GLU A 421 -9.95 13.47 -24.07
N CYS A 422 -10.17 12.71 -25.15
CA CYS A 422 -10.11 11.24 -25.16
C CYS A 422 -9.07 10.72 -26.16
N GLU A 423 -8.04 11.51 -26.48
CA GLU A 423 -7.11 11.21 -27.57
C GLU A 423 -6.43 9.85 -27.38
N ASN A 424 -6.01 9.51 -26.17
CA ASN A 424 -5.39 8.23 -25.83
C ASN A 424 -6.29 7.03 -26.19
N VAL A 425 -7.53 7.02 -25.70
CA VAL A 425 -8.48 5.93 -25.97
C VAL A 425 -8.82 5.89 -27.47
N LEU A 426 -8.95 7.05 -28.11
CA LEU A 426 -9.22 7.16 -29.54
C LEU A 426 -8.10 6.52 -30.39
N LEU A 427 -6.85 6.85 -30.08
CA LEU A 427 -5.68 6.28 -30.77
C LEU A 427 -5.56 4.79 -30.50
N PHE A 428 -5.80 4.34 -29.27
CA PHE A 428 -5.81 2.92 -28.92
C PHE A 428 -6.88 2.14 -29.70
N LEU A 429 -8.11 2.65 -29.76
CA LEU A 429 -9.17 2.06 -30.57
C LEU A 429 -8.85 2.05 -32.06
N LYS A 430 -8.17 3.08 -32.55
CA LYS A 430 -7.72 3.13 -33.94
C LYS A 430 -6.73 2.00 -34.24
N ILE A 431 -5.81 1.69 -33.33
CA ILE A 431 -4.89 0.56 -33.45
C ILE A 431 -5.68 -0.76 -33.57
N LEU A 432 -6.62 -1.02 -32.64
CA LEU A 432 -7.40 -2.25 -32.65
C LEU A 432 -8.27 -2.38 -33.91
N LYS A 433 -8.92 -1.31 -34.35
CA LYS A 433 -9.73 -1.32 -35.59
C LYS A 433 -8.92 -1.58 -36.85
N ILE A 434 -7.66 -1.10 -36.91
CA ILE A 434 -6.77 -1.41 -38.04
C ILE A 434 -6.45 -2.91 -38.03
N ALA A 435 -6.18 -3.48 -36.86
CA ALA A 435 -5.91 -4.91 -36.70
C ALA A 435 -7.08 -5.77 -37.18
N THR A 436 -8.31 -5.42 -36.81
CA THR A 436 -9.52 -6.18 -37.19
C THR A 436 -10.07 -5.85 -38.57
N SER A 437 -9.45 -4.93 -39.33
CA SER A 437 -9.94 -4.56 -40.67
C SER A 437 -9.74 -5.70 -41.69
N GLU A 438 -10.67 -5.85 -42.64
CA GLU A 438 -10.57 -6.86 -43.71
C GLU A 438 -9.43 -6.58 -44.70
N ALA A 439 -8.96 -5.33 -44.77
CA ALA A 439 -7.87 -4.93 -45.64
C ALA A 439 -6.53 -5.52 -45.18
N LYS A 440 -6.07 -6.59 -45.86
CA LYS A 440 -4.80 -7.28 -45.54
C LYS A 440 -3.54 -6.44 -45.78
N ARG A 441 -3.58 -5.43 -46.66
CA ARG A 441 -2.38 -4.66 -47.04
C ARG A 441 -2.01 -3.60 -46.00
N GLU A 442 -0.75 -3.63 -45.57
CA GLU A 442 -0.08 -2.61 -44.73
C GLU A 442 -0.64 -2.41 -43.30
N LYS A 443 -1.36 -3.39 -42.70
CA LYS A 443 -1.86 -3.27 -41.30
C LYS A 443 -0.75 -2.90 -40.31
N ALA A 444 0.35 -3.65 -40.32
CA ALA A 444 1.50 -3.42 -39.44
C ALA A 444 2.05 -1.99 -39.55
N LYS A 445 2.25 -1.52 -40.78
CA LYS A 445 2.76 -0.17 -41.07
C LYS A 445 1.82 0.92 -40.54
N LYS A 446 0.51 0.75 -40.71
CA LYS A 446 -0.50 1.70 -40.20
C LYS A 446 -0.55 1.73 -38.68
N ILE A 447 -0.45 0.58 -38.01
CA ILE A 447 -0.39 0.51 -36.53
C ILE A 447 0.88 1.23 -36.05
N MET A 448 2.03 0.92 -36.65
CA MET A 448 3.32 1.55 -36.31
C MET A 448 3.36 3.07 -36.53
N GLN A 449 2.49 3.64 -37.37
CA GLN A 449 2.34 5.09 -37.51
C GLN A 449 1.53 5.74 -36.38
N VAL A 450 0.66 4.97 -35.71
CA VAL A 450 -0.19 5.47 -34.62
C VAL A 450 0.51 5.34 -33.27
N VAL A 451 1.27 4.27 -33.05
CA VAL A 451 1.96 3.97 -31.78
C VAL A 451 2.82 5.14 -31.25
N PRO A 452 3.65 5.83 -32.06
CA PRO A 452 4.44 6.95 -31.55
C PRO A 452 3.59 8.11 -31.01
N LYS A 453 2.45 8.39 -31.66
CA LYS A 453 1.52 9.43 -31.22
C LYS A 453 0.85 9.06 -29.90
N PHE A 454 0.47 7.78 -29.74
CA PHE A 454 -0.08 7.28 -28.49
C PHE A 454 0.94 7.40 -27.34
N LYS A 455 2.19 6.98 -27.58
CA LYS A 455 3.26 7.03 -26.56
C LYS A 455 3.69 8.44 -26.17
N SER A 456 3.44 9.46 -27.00
CA SER A 456 3.75 10.85 -26.66
C SER A 456 2.72 11.53 -25.76
N LEU A 457 1.56 10.91 -25.52
CA LEU A 457 0.53 11.48 -24.67
C LEU A 457 0.94 11.43 -23.20
N LYS A 458 0.73 12.54 -22.49
CA LYS A 458 0.84 12.61 -21.03
C LYS A 458 -0.57 12.60 -20.44
N LEU A 459 -0.83 11.67 -19.53
CA LEU A 459 -2.13 11.50 -18.89
C LEU A 459 -1.96 11.61 -17.38
N ASN A 460 -2.86 12.35 -16.74
CA ASN A 460 -2.82 12.64 -15.31
C ASN A 460 -3.82 11.79 -14.50
N TYR A 461 -4.38 10.75 -15.13
CA TYR A 461 -5.31 9.82 -14.51
C TYR A 461 -4.90 8.37 -14.75
N PHE A 462 -5.57 7.44 -14.09
CA PHE A 462 -5.35 6.02 -14.30
C PHE A 462 -5.71 5.57 -15.72
N ALA A 463 -4.68 5.42 -16.56
CA ALA A 463 -4.81 5.14 -17.98
C ALA A 463 -4.21 3.77 -18.34
N PRO A 464 -4.89 2.64 -18.06
CA PRO A 464 -4.30 1.31 -18.19
C PRO A 464 -3.90 0.91 -19.62
N THR A 465 -4.43 1.56 -20.67
CA THR A 465 -3.96 1.31 -22.04
C THR A 465 -2.51 1.70 -22.26
N THR A 466 -1.97 2.61 -21.44
CA THR A 466 -0.54 2.98 -21.47
C THR A 466 0.37 1.87 -20.97
N PHE A 467 -0.15 0.91 -20.20
CA PHE A 467 0.61 -0.24 -19.71
C PHE A 467 0.67 -1.40 -20.71
N ILE A 468 0.10 -1.24 -21.91
CA ILE A 468 0.23 -2.22 -22.99
C ILE A 468 1.52 -1.93 -23.76
N ARG A 469 2.44 -2.90 -23.78
CA ARG A 469 3.67 -2.80 -24.58
C ARG A 469 3.31 -2.88 -26.06
N MET A 470 3.40 -1.73 -26.73
CA MET A 470 3.22 -1.64 -28.18
C MET A 470 4.58 -1.74 -28.89
N ASP A 471 5.11 -2.95 -28.95
CA ASP A 471 6.34 -3.30 -29.67
C ASP A 471 6.04 -4.11 -30.95
N LYS A 472 7.07 -4.73 -31.54
CA LYS A 472 6.89 -5.55 -32.75
C LYS A 472 6.05 -6.80 -32.48
N GLU A 473 6.24 -7.47 -31.33
CA GLU A 473 5.49 -8.67 -30.93
C GLU A 473 3.99 -8.33 -30.83
N PHE A 474 3.64 -7.19 -30.22
CA PHE A 474 2.28 -6.70 -30.18
C PHE A 474 1.65 -6.49 -31.57
N VAL A 475 2.40 -5.83 -32.48
CA VAL A 475 1.91 -5.59 -33.85
C VAL A 475 1.77 -6.90 -34.62
N GLU A 476 2.73 -7.81 -34.50
CA GLU A 476 2.68 -9.13 -35.13
C GLU A 476 1.46 -9.91 -34.66
N ASN A 477 1.25 -9.99 -33.33
CA ASN A 477 0.08 -10.64 -32.73
C ASN A 477 -1.24 -10.04 -33.22
N LEU A 478 -1.34 -8.71 -33.30
CA LEU A 478 -2.53 -8.04 -33.83
C LEU A 478 -2.75 -8.28 -35.32
N THR A 479 -1.68 -8.37 -36.12
CA THR A 479 -1.80 -8.59 -37.56
C THR A 479 -2.04 -10.04 -37.95
N ALA A 480 -1.70 -10.98 -37.08
CA ALA A 480 -2.02 -12.40 -37.20
C ALA A 480 -3.51 -12.71 -36.95
N ILE A 481 -4.30 -11.70 -36.58
CA ILE A 481 -5.75 -11.81 -36.43
C ILE A 481 -6.38 -11.75 -37.84
N ASP A 482 -6.81 -12.91 -38.33
CA ASP A 482 -7.64 -12.99 -39.54
C ASP A 482 -9.02 -12.40 -39.26
N ALA A 483 -9.50 -11.56 -40.18
CA ALA A 483 -10.82 -10.93 -40.08
C ALA A 483 -11.94 -11.99 -40.22
N PRO A 484 -13.11 -11.81 -39.60
CA PRO A 484 -14.21 -12.74 -39.75
C PRO A 484 -14.66 -12.77 -41.22
N GLY A 485 -14.58 -13.93 -41.87
CA GLY A 485 -14.99 -14.12 -43.27
C GLY A 485 -13.91 -14.62 -44.26
N SER A 486 -12.78 -15.14 -43.79
CA SER A 486 -11.83 -15.92 -44.62
C SER A 486 -12.09 -17.41 -44.56
#